data_AF-A0A346MVH1-F1
#
_entry.id   AF-A0A346MVH1-F1
#
_cell.length_a   1.000
_cell.length_b   1.000
_cell.length_c   1.000
_cell.angle_alpha   90.00
_cell.angle_beta   90.00
_cell.angle_gamma   90.00
#
_symmetry.space_group_name_H-M   'P 1'
#
loop_
_entity.id
_entity.type
_entity.pdbx_description
1 polymer ?
#
loop_
_entity_poly.entity_id
_entity_poly.type
_entity_poly.pdbx_seq_one_letter_code
_entity_poly.pdbx_strand_id
1 'polypeptide(L)'
;MTSVSFTLHPRLNADCFVAGDWPLSRLLLMNDSQYPWFILVPRRNDVREMHELDASDQTQLFRESMILSRALALAYRGDKLNVAALGNIVPQLHLHHIVRFASDPAWPAPVWGKLPAKPYSEGQALAQIERLLPRLELPLMPLRTVAPAVTPPADQ
;
A
#
# COMPACT_ATOMS: atom_id res chain seq x y z
N MET A 1 -14.19 20.37 18.21
CA MET A 1 -13.35 19.16 18.07
C MET A 1 -12.43 19.41 16.90
N THR A 2 -11.14 19.61 17.14
CA THR A 2 -10.14 19.72 16.08
C THR A 2 -10.03 18.35 15.40
N SER A 3 -10.46 18.23 14.13
CA SER A 3 -10.25 16.98 13.39
C SER A 3 -8.75 16.82 13.17
N VAL A 4 -8.12 15.87 13.85
CA VAL A 4 -6.73 15.52 13.58
C VAL A 4 -6.68 14.93 12.18
N SER A 5 -5.91 15.55 11.29
CA SER A 5 -5.73 15.04 9.94
C SER A 5 -4.93 13.73 9.95
N PHE A 6 -5.25 12.81 9.05
CA PHE A 6 -4.50 11.57 8.90
C PHE A 6 -3.05 11.85 8.47
N THR A 7 -2.08 11.18 9.09
CA THR A 7 -0.66 11.27 8.70
C THR A 7 -0.12 9.88 8.37
N LEU A 8 0.46 9.74 7.18
CA LEU A 8 1.14 8.50 6.76
C LEU A 8 2.47 8.36 7.51
N HIS A 9 2.78 7.16 8.00
CA HIS A 9 4.02 6.90 8.72
C HIS A 9 5.25 7.26 7.85
N PRO A 10 6.28 7.94 8.38
CA PRO A 10 7.42 8.44 7.59
C PRO A 10 8.11 7.37 6.76
N ARG A 11 8.25 6.16 7.31
CA ARG A 11 8.85 5.02 6.58
C ARG A 11 8.00 4.53 5.41
N LEU A 12 6.67 4.48 5.56
CA LEU A 12 5.79 4.13 4.43
C LEU A 12 5.85 5.22 3.36
N ASN A 13 5.98 6.49 3.77
CA ASN A 13 6.14 7.61 2.86
C ASN A 13 7.48 7.58 2.11
N ALA A 14 8.55 7.10 2.73
CA ALA A 14 9.87 6.97 2.11
C ALA A 14 9.99 5.74 1.21
N ASP A 15 9.40 4.61 1.61
CA ASP A 15 9.58 3.31 0.96
C ASP A 15 8.54 3.05 -0.15
N CYS A 16 7.57 3.96 -0.38
CA CYS A 16 6.46 3.74 -1.31
C CYS A 16 6.14 4.96 -2.19
N PHE A 17 5.49 4.69 -3.32
CA PHE A 17 4.78 5.69 -4.13
C PHE A 17 3.29 5.70 -3.77
N VAL A 18 2.67 6.88 -3.71
CA VAL A 18 1.23 7.01 -3.47
C VAL A 18 0.46 6.87 -4.79
N ALA A 19 -0.43 5.88 -4.87
CA ALA A 19 -1.27 5.67 -6.05
C ALA A 19 -2.59 6.48 -5.99
N GLY A 20 -3.12 6.70 -4.79
CA GLY A 20 -4.36 7.42 -4.57
C GLY A 20 -5.06 6.97 -3.30
N ASP A 21 -6.24 7.52 -3.05
CA ASP A 21 -7.01 7.21 -1.84
C ASP A 21 -8.39 6.64 -2.18
N TRP A 22 -8.88 5.72 -1.35
CA TRP A 22 -10.26 5.28 -1.29
C TRP A 22 -10.96 5.87 -0.06
N PRO A 23 -12.28 5.65 0.16
CA PRO A 23 -12.98 6.19 1.32
C PRO A 23 -12.22 5.96 2.64
N LEU A 24 -11.76 4.72 2.89
CA LEU A 24 -10.97 4.41 4.07
C LEU A 24 -9.47 4.46 3.80
N SER A 25 -8.96 3.68 2.85
CA SER A 25 -7.51 3.44 2.75
C SER A 25 -6.81 4.31 1.73
N ARG A 26 -5.56 4.68 2.04
CA ARG A 26 -4.56 5.10 1.06
C ARG A 26 -3.97 3.87 0.37
N LEU A 27 -3.90 3.90 -0.96
CA LEU A 27 -3.24 2.88 -1.76
C LEU A 27 -1.80 3.32 -2.09
N LEU A 28 -0.85 2.46 -1.75
CA LEU A 28 0.57 2.64 -2.00
C LEU A 28 1.11 1.55 -2.92
N LEU A 29 2.16 1.87 -3.67
CA LEU A 29 3.03 0.93 -4.37
C LEU A 29 4.36 0.86 -3.61
N MET A 30 4.74 -0.31 -3.09
CA MET A 30 6.04 -0.52 -2.46
C MET A 30 7.15 -0.33 -3.50
N ASN A 31 8.23 0.37 -3.13
CA ASN A 31 9.35 0.65 -4.02
C ASN A 31 10.31 -0.55 -4.16
N ASP A 32 9.77 -1.70 -4.53
CA ASP A 32 10.51 -2.92 -4.87
C ASP A 32 9.97 -3.51 -6.17
N SER A 33 10.72 -3.30 -7.25
CA SER A 33 10.41 -3.72 -8.62
C SER A 33 10.47 -5.23 -8.87
N GLN A 34 10.89 -6.00 -7.86
CA GLN A 34 10.95 -7.45 -7.95
C GLN A 34 9.57 -8.11 -7.90
N TYR A 35 8.57 -7.41 -7.34
CA TYR A 35 7.21 -7.93 -7.16
C TYR A 35 6.17 -6.83 -7.40
N PRO A 36 5.01 -7.12 -8.03
CA PRO A 36 3.88 -6.23 -7.98
C PRO A 36 3.31 -6.20 -6.55
N TRP A 37 3.70 -5.19 -5.78
CA TRP A 37 3.45 -5.09 -4.35
C TRP A 37 2.75 -3.79 -3.99
N PHE A 38 1.45 -3.91 -3.69
CA PHE A 38 0.61 -2.80 -3.25
C PHE A 38 0.29 -2.91 -1.77
N ILE A 39 0.02 -1.77 -1.12
CA ILE A 39 -0.25 -1.70 0.31
C ILE A 39 -1.46 -0.78 0.53
N LEU A 40 -2.42 -1.26 1.31
CA LEU A 40 -3.51 -0.44 1.82
C LEU A 40 -3.16 0.07 3.22
N VAL A 41 -3.35 1.36 3.45
CA VAL A 41 -3.17 2.00 4.77
C VAL A 41 -4.49 2.68 5.14
N PRO A 42 -5.31 2.10 6.05
CA PRO A 42 -6.50 2.77 6.55
C PRO A 42 -6.17 4.16 7.07
N ARG A 43 -6.90 5.19 6.62
CA ARG A 43 -6.66 6.58 7.01
C ARG A 43 -7.28 6.89 8.38
N ARG A 44 -6.80 6.17 9.40
CA ARG A 44 -7.11 6.34 10.82
C ARG A 44 -5.80 6.49 11.58
N ASN A 45 -5.70 7.52 12.40
CA ASN A 45 -4.52 7.73 13.25
C ASN A 45 -4.52 6.70 14.39
N ASP A 46 -3.32 6.34 14.85
CA ASP A 46 -3.10 5.52 16.04
C ASP A 46 -3.71 4.11 15.99
N VAL A 47 -4.02 3.60 14.80
CA VAL A 47 -4.44 2.21 14.57
C VAL A 47 -3.24 1.36 14.17
N ARG A 48 -3.05 0.26 14.88
CA ARG A 48 -1.96 -0.71 14.71
C ARG A 48 -2.46 -2.02 14.14
N GLU A 49 -3.64 -2.44 14.56
CA GLU A 49 -4.21 -3.75 14.25
C GLU A 49 -5.60 -3.62 13.63
N MET A 50 -5.98 -4.58 12.78
CA MET A 50 -7.31 -4.55 12.13
C MET A 50 -8.46 -4.58 13.14
N HIS A 51 -8.28 -5.22 14.31
CA HIS A 51 -9.31 -5.33 15.34
C HIS A 51 -9.51 -4.03 16.14
N GLU A 52 -8.61 -3.05 16.01
CA GLU A 52 -8.72 -1.73 16.64
C GLU A 52 -9.57 -0.75 15.78
N LEU A 53 -9.82 -1.09 14.51
CA LEU A 53 -10.77 -0.37 13.68
C LEU A 53 -12.21 -0.58 14.19
N ASP A 54 -13.08 0.41 13.99
CA ASP A 54 -14.51 0.19 14.21
C ASP A 54 -15.08 -0.83 13.20
N ALA A 55 -16.23 -1.41 13.50
CA ALA A 55 -16.83 -2.46 12.67
C ALA A 55 -17.10 -2.01 11.21
N SER A 56 -17.39 -0.72 11.00
CA SER A 56 -17.65 -0.18 9.68
C SER A 56 -16.36 -0.06 8.87
N ASP A 57 -15.27 0.36 9.52
CA ASP A 57 -13.94 0.45 8.93
C ASP A 57 -13.33 -0.93 8.68
N GLN A 58 -13.54 -1.92 9.57
CA GLN A 58 -13.13 -3.31 9.31
C GLN A 58 -13.80 -3.85 8.04
N THR A 59 -15.10 -3.63 7.91
CA THR A 59 -15.88 -4.05 6.73
C THR A 59 -15.40 -3.32 5.47
N GLN A 60 -15.13 -2.02 5.58
CA GLN A 60 -14.65 -1.21 4.46
C GLN A 60 -13.22 -1.59 4.04
N LEU A 61 -12.31 -1.87 4.98
CA LEU A 61 -10.96 -2.37 4.69
C LEU A 61 -11.03 -3.71 3.96
N PHE A 62 -11.87 -4.64 4.44
CA PHE A 62 -12.06 -5.91 3.76
C PHE A 62 -12.58 -5.72 2.32
N ARG A 63 -13.58 -4.84 2.13
CA ARG A 63 -14.11 -4.51 0.81
C ARG A 63 -13.03 -3.95 -0.14
N GLU A 64 -12.25 -2.97 0.32
CA GLU A 64 -11.16 -2.36 -0.44
C GLU A 64 -10.06 -3.37 -0.76
N SER A 65 -9.69 -4.23 0.20
CA SER A 65 -8.75 -5.34 0.00
C SER A 65 -9.23 -6.32 -1.07
N MET A 66 -10.51 -6.67 -1.08
CA MET A 66 -11.08 -7.57 -2.09
C MET A 66 -11.13 -6.93 -3.49
N ILE A 67 -11.45 -5.63 -3.59
CA ILE A 67 -11.39 -4.90 -4.86
C ILE A 67 -9.95 -4.88 -5.41
N LEU A 68 -8.98 -4.52 -4.57
CA LEU A 68 -7.57 -4.50 -4.96
C LEU A 68 -7.09 -5.90 -5.38
N SER A 69 -7.45 -6.94 -4.63
CA SER A 69 -7.07 -8.32 -4.90
C SER A 69 -7.56 -8.79 -6.27
N ARG A 70 -8.83 -8.52 -6.63
CA ARG A 70 -9.38 -8.85 -7.95
C ARG A 70 -8.70 -8.07 -9.06
N ALA A 71 -8.48 -6.78 -8.86
CA ALA A 71 -7.80 -5.93 -9.84
C ALA A 71 -6.37 -6.39 -10.11
N LEU A 72 -5.61 -6.76 -9.07
CA LEU A 72 -4.25 -7.30 -9.19
C LEU A 72 -4.23 -8.63 -9.95
N ALA A 73 -5.16 -9.53 -9.65
CA ALA A 73 -5.28 -10.79 -10.38
C ALA A 73 -5.52 -10.55 -11.88
N LEU A 74 -6.41 -9.62 -12.23
CA LEU A 74 -6.71 -9.26 -13.63
C LEU A 74 -5.53 -8.55 -14.32
N ALA A 75 -4.83 -7.67 -13.61
CA ALA A 75 -3.77 -6.83 -14.16
C ALA A 75 -2.47 -7.60 -14.41
N TYR A 76 -2.12 -8.55 -13.53
CA TYR A 76 -0.82 -9.21 -13.55
C TYR A 76 -0.87 -10.69 -13.90
N ARG A 77 -2.03 -11.36 -13.73
CA ARG A 77 -2.19 -12.80 -13.98
C ARG A 77 -1.12 -13.65 -13.28
N GLY A 78 -0.77 -13.29 -12.05
CA GLY A 78 0.18 -14.06 -11.24
C GLY A 78 -0.40 -15.39 -10.76
N ASP A 79 0.49 -16.29 -10.37
CA ASP A 79 0.15 -17.64 -9.92
C ASP A 79 -0.53 -17.64 -8.55
N LYS A 80 -0.21 -16.65 -7.69
CA LYS A 80 -0.80 -16.51 -6.36
C LYS A 80 -0.82 -15.05 -5.91
N LEU A 81 -1.76 -14.72 -5.02
CA LEU A 81 -1.75 -13.48 -4.25
C LEU A 81 -1.42 -13.79 -2.79
N ASN A 82 -0.48 -13.04 -2.20
CA ASN A 82 -0.22 -13.01 -0.76
C ASN A 82 -0.82 -11.73 -0.18
N VAL A 83 -1.59 -11.87 0.90
CA VAL A 83 -2.21 -10.77 1.63
C VAL A 83 -1.86 -10.91 3.11
N ALA A 84 -1.30 -9.86 3.73
CA ALA A 84 -0.87 -9.91 5.12
C ALA A 84 -0.82 -8.53 5.77
N ALA A 85 -1.25 -8.45 7.03
CA ALA A 85 -0.92 -7.37 7.96
C ALA A 85 0.11 -7.93 8.94
N LEU A 86 1.27 -7.28 9.04
CA LEU A 86 2.37 -7.71 9.91
C LEU A 86 2.71 -6.65 10.95
N GLY A 87 3.24 -5.50 10.53
CA GLY A 87 3.39 -4.34 11.42
C GLY A 87 4.53 -4.39 12.45
N ASN A 88 5.40 -5.41 12.46
CA ASN A 88 6.46 -5.55 13.49
C ASN A 88 7.44 -4.37 13.56
N ILE A 89 7.71 -3.69 12.44
CA ILE A 89 8.66 -2.56 12.36
C ILE A 89 7.92 -1.22 12.24
N VAL A 90 6.88 -1.16 11.41
CA VAL A 90 6.05 0.04 11.23
C VAL A 90 4.72 -0.21 11.94
N PRO A 91 4.43 0.49 13.04
CA PRO A 91 3.27 0.21 13.87
C PRO A 91 1.95 0.65 13.25
N GLN A 92 1.95 1.59 12.30
CA GLN A 92 0.72 2.03 11.63
C GLN A 92 0.16 0.87 10.81
N LEU A 93 -1.13 0.55 11.00
CA LEU A 93 -1.81 -0.53 10.29
C LEU A 93 -1.65 -0.39 8.78
N HIS A 94 -1.14 -1.45 8.14
CA HIS A 94 -1.03 -1.53 6.70
C HIS A 94 -1.19 -2.98 6.23
N LEU A 95 -1.87 -3.16 5.10
CA LEU A 95 -2.23 -4.47 4.54
C LEU A 95 -1.55 -4.65 3.18
N HIS A 96 -0.57 -5.56 3.14
CA HIS A 96 0.18 -5.88 1.93
C HIS A 96 -0.64 -6.75 0.98
N HIS A 97 -0.52 -6.50 -0.32
CA HIS A 97 -1.07 -7.28 -1.43
C HIS A 97 0.02 -7.51 -2.46
N ILE A 98 0.49 -8.75 -2.58
CA ILE A 98 1.70 -9.09 -3.33
C ILE A 98 1.38 -10.16 -4.36
N VAL A 99 1.47 -9.79 -5.63
CA VAL A 99 1.34 -10.76 -6.72
C VAL A 99 2.60 -11.61 -6.78
N ARG A 100 2.43 -12.92 -6.81
CA ARG A 100 3.50 -13.91 -6.80
C ARG A 100 3.52 -14.69 -8.11
N PHE A 101 4.73 -15.05 -8.53
CA PHE A 101 4.97 -15.92 -9.68
C PHE A 101 5.89 -17.05 -9.26
N ALA A 102 5.72 -18.24 -9.83
CA ALA A 102 6.63 -19.36 -9.60
C ALA A 102 8.08 -19.05 -10.02
N SER A 103 8.26 -18.05 -10.91
CA SER A 103 9.54 -17.52 -11.35
C SER A 103 10.05 -16.33 -10.52
N ASP A 104 9.30 -15.86 -9.52
CA ASP A 104 9.75 -14.70 -8.72
C ASP A 104 10.91 -15.08 -7.79
N PRO A 105 11.81 -14.12 -7.46
CA PRO A 105 13.06 -14.42 -6.74
C PRO A 105 12.88 -15.01 -5.33
N ALA A 106 11.69 -14.90 -4.75
CA ALA A 106 11.41 -15.39 -3.40
C ALA A 106 10.59 -16.68 -3.39
N TRP A 107 10.04 -17.13 -4.53
CA TRP A 107 9.17 -18.31 -4.58
C TRP A 107 9.90 -19.59 -4.10
N PRO A 108 9.23 -20.47 -3.30
CA PRO A 108 7.88 -20.36 -2.73
C PRO A 108 7.83 -19.68 -1.36
N ALA A 109 8.93 -19.08 -0.90
CA ALA A 109 9.03 -18.42 0.39
C ALA A 109 8.31 -17.05 0.41
N PRO A 110 8.05 -16.48 1.60
CA PRO A 110 7.61 -15.10 1.75
C PRO A 110 8.65 -14.11 1.22
N VAL A 111 8.19 -12.94 0.73
CA VAL A 111 9.10 -11.92 0.14
C VAL A 111 9.84 -11.10 1.21
N TRP A 112 9.27 -10.93 2.40
CA TRP A 112 9.78 -10.02 3.42
C TRP A 112 11.18 -10.42 3.89
N GLY A 113 12.15 -9.52 3.70
CA GLY A 113 13.54 -9.72 4.12
C GLY A 113 14.33 -10.76 3.32
N LYS A 114 13.76 -11.31 2.24
CA LYS A 114 14.41 -12.35 1.44
C LYS A 114 15.58 -11.80 0.61
N LEU A 115 15.38 -10.63 0.00
CA LEU A 115 16.36 -9.92 -0.82
C LEU A 115 16.28 -8.42 -0.51
N PRO A 116 17.36 -7.66 -0.75
CA PRO A 116 17.29 -6.20 -0.77
C PRO A 116 16.27 -5.71 -1.82
N ALA A 117 15.54 -4.65 -1.49
CA ALA A 117 14.59 -4.03 -2.42
C ALA A 117 15.32 -3.44 -3.63
N LYS A 118 14.72 -3.57 -4.82
CA LYS A 118 15.21 -2.92 -6.05
C LYS A 118 14.27 -1.78 -6.43
N PRO A 119 14.67 -0.51 -6.31
CA PRO A 119 13.76 0.60 -6.55
C PRO A 119 13.29 0.64 -8.01
N TYR A 120 12.07 1.11 -8.21
CA TYR A 120 11.58 1.52 -9.52
C TYR A 120 12.23 2.86 -9.92
N SER A 121 12.38 3.11 -11.23
CA SER A 121 12.40 4.48 -11.72
C SER A 121 10.98 5.08 -11.64
N GLU A 122 10.86 6.40 -11.61
CA GLU A 122 9.54 7.07 -11.54
C GLU A 122 8.60 6.61 -12.68
N GLY A 123 9.12 6.50 -13.90
CA GLY A 123 8.34 6.03 -15.05
C GLY A 123 7.88 4.58 -14.91
N GLN A 124 8.70 3.71 -14.31
CA GLN A 124 8.31 2.32 -14.06
C GLN A 124 7.24 2.23 -12.96
N ALA A 125 7.36 3.03 -11.90
CA ALA A 125 6.38 3.08 -10.83
C ALA A 125 5.02 3.58 -11.35
N LEU A 126 5.03 4.67 -12.14
CA LEU A 126 3.82 5.19 -12.77
C LEU A 126 3.17 4.13 -13.68
N ALA A 127 3.96 3.42 -14.49
CA ALA A 127 3.44 2.35 -15.34
C ALA A 127 2.80 1.19 -14.55
N GLN A 128 3.29 0.86 -13.34
CA GLN A 128 2.63 -0.14 -12.48
C GLN A 128 1.28 0.37 -11.94
N ILE A 129 1.22 1.66 -11.57
CA ILE A 129 -0.02 2.29 -11.10
C ILE A 129 -1.04 2.33 -12.25
N GLU A 130 -0.66 2.84 -13.42
CA GLU A 130 -1.51 2.93 -14.61
C GLU A 130 -1.97 1.56 -15.12
N ARG A 131 -1.16 0.51 -14.95
CA ARG A 131 -1.58 -0.87 -15.24
C ARG A 131 -2.74 -1.32 -14.34
N LEU A 132 -2.75 -0.89 -13.08
CA LEU A 132 -3.75 -1.28 -12.08
C LEU A 132 -5.06 -0.48 -12.22
N LEU A 133 -4.97 0.85 -12.42
CA LEU A 133 -6.13 1.76 -12.32
C LEU A 133 -7.35 1.33 -13.15
N PRO A 134 -7.23 0.90 -14.44
CA PRO A 134 -8.38 0.50 -15.24
C PRO A 134 -9.09 -0.77 -14.76
N ARG A 135 -8.50 -1.50 -13.80
CA ARG A 135 -9.03 -2.76 -13.26
C ARG A 135 -9.72 -2.59 -11.91
N LEU A 136 -9.66 -1.40 -11.31
CA LEU A 136 -10.33 -1.10 -10.06
C LEU A 136 -11.84 -0.91 -10.31
N GLU A 137 -12.66 -1.69 -9.62
CA GLU A 137 -14.13 -1.54 -9.63
C GLU A 137 -14.59 -0.25 -8.93
N LEU A 138 -13.73 0.31 -8.08
CA LEU A 138 -13.94 1.58 -7.38
C LEU A 138 -12.79 2.53 -7.77
N PRO A 139 -13.06 3.69 -8.40
CA PRO A 139 -12.01 4.63 -8.75
C PRO A 139 -11.34 5.19 -7.49
N LEU A 140 -10.04 5.49 -7.59
CA LEU A 140 -9.33 6.24 -6.56
C LEU A 140 -9.78 7.70 -6.59
N MET A 141 -9.90 8.29 -5.41
CA MET A 141 -10.06 9.72 -5.23
C MET A 141 -8.74 10.41 -5.63
N PRO A 142 -8.81 11.55 -6.33
CA PRO A 142 -7.63 12.35 -6.59
C PRO A 142 -7.01 12.79 -5.26
N LEU A 143 -5.69 12.68 -5.16
CA LEU A 143 -4.95 13.21 -4.01
C LEU A 143 -5.20 14.72 -3.97
N ARG A 144 -5.79 15.22 -2.88
CA ARG A 144 -5.83 16.66 -2.62
C ARG A 144 -4.40 17.11 -2.35
N THR A 145 -3.75 17.69 -3.35
CA THR A 145 -2.46 18.41 -3.33
C THR A 145 -1.50 17.99 -2.23
N VAL A 146 -0.43 17.31 -2.62
CA VAL A 146 0.77 17.09 -1.81
C VAL A 146 1.27 18.46 -1.34
N ALA A 147 1.08 18.79 -0.06
CA ALA A 147 1.96 19.77 0.55
C ALA A 147 3.36 19.12 0.57
N PRO A 148 4.42 19.79 0.07
CA PRO A 148 5.76 19.27 0.22
C PRO A 148 6.03 19.07 1.71
N ALA A 149 6.68 17.96 2.06
CA ALA A 149 7.23 17.80 3.39
C ALA A 149 8.22 18.96 3.60
N VAL A 150 7.80 19.98 4.34
CA VAL A 150 8.75 20.90 4.97
C VAL A 150 9.54 20.02 5.93
N THR A 151 10.76 19.69 5.54
CA THR A 151 11.75 19.13 6.45
C THR A 151 11.90 20.15 7.59
N PRO A 152 11.62 19.80 8.85
CA PRO A 152 12.09 20.63 9.94
C PRO A 152 13.62 20.72 9.83
N PRO A 153 14.25 21.88 10.10
CA PRO A 153 15.69 21.92 10.23
C PRO A 153 16.10 20.87 11.29
N ALA A 154 17.15 20.13 10.96
CA ALA A 154 17.79 19.24 11.91
C ALA A 154 18.41 20.12 13.01
N ASP A 155 17.69 20.30 14.11
CA ASP A 155 18.24 20.92 15.31
C ASP A 155 18.90 19.84 16.19
N GLN A 156 20.23 19.97 16.25
CA GLN A 156 21.17 19.77 17.37
C GLN A 156 21.13 18.46 18.16
#